data_AF-A0A4Y8DHA8-F1
#
_entry.id   AF-A0A4Y8DHA8-F1
#
_cell.length_a   1.000
_cell.length_b   1.000
_cell.length_c   1.000
_cell.angle_alpha   90.00
_cell.angle_beta   90.00
_cell.angle_gamma   90.00
#
_symmetry.space_group_name_H-M   'P 1'
#
loop_
_entity.id
_entity.type
_entity.pdbx_description
1 polymer ?
#
loop_
_entity_poly.entity_id
_entity_poly.type
_entity_poly.pdbx_seq_one_letter_code
_entity_poly.pdbx_strand_id
1 'polypeptide(L)'
;MSKLKLNSTNFLSQPDTPATARMSLRFWSHSPYDKEEMSEPTQQQQFSNQSRQSRQSRPGPWASESLSSEERVRRADLFNEDRQSEARAAGEAYEQAQAQASAAYEVYDQAQSETRAAYEAYKQAQSEARTALGAFNQAQLDFYNETWYQEASPASSGNPEFFQGSTQSKSAKQKKQEEKAQRAADKKRRQEARRAAEEEARKEKKHFENMTPWAYAKQWSESDRAAYGNAFDDFSASATAFIKDNTQEFPRLKKYGFARHNCVRGEILGICHHEVELTLRGSGAFDEKMMKKERLRWHPDRWTGKGDLQTKANELFQLIQRIIDGDVNA
;
A
#
# COMPACT_ATOMS: atom_id res chain seq x y z
N MET A 1 34.38 -32.52 58.89
CA MET A 1 34.12 -32.75 57.45
C MET A 1 32.78 -32.12 57.09
N SER A 2 32.79 -30.86 56.64
CA SER A 2 31.59 -30.20 56.11
C SER A 2 32.01 -29.29 54.95
N LYS A 3 31.32 -29.48 53.83
CA LYS A 3 31.55 -28.87 52.52
C LYS A 3 30.96 -27.46 52.47
N LEU A 4 31.69 -26.49 51.94
CA LEU A 4 31.12 -25.28 51.33
C LEU A 4 31.94 -24.92 50.09
N LYS A 5 31.47 -25.37 48.91
CA LYS A 5 31.87 -24.83 47.61
C LYS A 5 30.68 -24.03 47.09
N LEU A 6 30.80 -22.71 47.09
CA LEU A 6 29.89 -21.80 46.42
C LEU A 6 30.22 -21.81 44.92
N ASN A 7 29.35 -22.40 44.11
CA ASN A 7 29.30 -22.15 42.67
C ASN A 7 28.01 -21.36 42.40
N SER A 8 28.15 -20.08 42.10
CA SER A 8 27.06 -19.25 41.58
C SER A 8 27.58 -18.46 40.40
N THR A 9 27.33 -18.97 39.20
CA THR A 9 27.42 -18.24 37.94
C THR A 9 26.04 -18.26 37.33
N ASN A 10 25.20 -17.33 37.75
CA ASN A 10 24.00 -16.93 37.03
C ASN A 10 24.44 -16.07 35.84
N PHE A 11 24.67 -16.70 34.68
CA PHE A 11 24.65 -16.01 33.40
C PHE A 11 23.17 -15.89 32.98
N LEU A 12 22.59 -14.73 33.26
CA LEU A 12 21.31 -14.33 32.69
C LEU A 12 21.55 -14.03 31.20
N SER A 13 21.24 -14.98 30.33
CA SER A 13 21.13 -14.69 28.89
C SER A 13 19.93 -13.77 28.69
N GLN A 14 20.19 -12.53 28.27
CA GLN A 14 19.14 -11.66 27.77
C GLN A 14 18.55 -12.28 26.50
N PRO A 15 17.21 -12.32 26.34
CA PRO A 15 16.63 -12.67 25.06
C PRO A 15 16.91 -11.55 24.07
N ASP A 16 17.58 -11.90 22.97
CA ASP A 16 17.70 -11.04 21.79
C ASP A 16 16.30 -10.67 21.31
N THR A 17 15.88 -9.45 21.61
CA THR A 17 14.68 -8.86 21.01
C THR A 17 14.93 -8.73 19.50
N PRO A 18 14.12 -9.37 18.64
CA PRO A 18 14.27 -9.17 17.20
C PRO A 18 14.01 -7.71 16.89
N ALA A 19 14.94 -7.11 16.13
CA ALA A 19 14.81 -5.76 15.61
C ALA A 19 13.48 -5.64 14.88
N THR A 20 12.50 -4.98 15.51
CA THR A 20 11.29 -4.50 14.85
C THR A 20 11.73 -3.56 13.74
N ALA A 21 11.75 -4.09 12.52
CA ALA A 21 11.90 -3.35 11.29
C ALA A 21 10.81 -2.29 11.25
N ARG A 22 11.15 -1.09 11.68
CA ARG A 22 10.32 0.10 11.64
C ARG A 22 10.23 0.52 10.18
N MET A 23 9.41 -0.17 9.39
CA MET A 23 9.14 0.21 8.01
C MET A 23 8.45 1.56 8.01
N SER A 24 9.19 2.54 7.52
CA SER A 24 8.77 3.92 7.33
C SER A 24 7.67 3.97 6.27
N LEU A 25 6.41 4.01 6.71
CA LEU A 25 5.27 4.48 5.93
C LEU A 25 5.47 5.98 5.61
N ARG A 26 6.26 6.24 4.57
CA ARG A 26 6.48 7.52 3.91
C ARG A 26 6.64 7.14 2.43
N PHE A 27 6.09 7.78 1.41
CA PHE A 27 5.53 9.12 1.29
C PHE A 27 4.85 9.13 -0.09
N TRP A 28 3.53 9.00 -0.17
CA TRP A 28 2.80 9.33 -1.40
C TRP A 28 2.17 10.69 -1.16
N SER A 29 2.93 11.75 -1.43
CA SER A 29 2.37 13.10 -1.55
C SER A 29 2.49 13.52 -3.00
N HIS A 30 1.33 13.75 -3.59
CA HIS A 30 1.17 14.25 -4.94
C HIS A 30 1.89 15.59 -5.09
N SER A 31 2.72 15.71 -6.12
CA SER A 31 3.28 16.99 -6.57
C SER A 31 2.15 17.84 -7.14
N PRO A 32 2.02 19.12 -6.76
CA PRO A 32 1.17 20.05 -7.50
C PRO A 32 1.85 20.34 -8.84
N TYR A 33 1.10 20.19 -9.93
CA TYR A 33 1.51 20.69 -11.25
C TYR A 33 1.38 22.22 -11.25
N ASP A 34 2.50 22.91 -11.44
CA ASP A 34 2.50 24.33 -11.78
C ASP A 34 1.91 24.51 -13.18
N LYS A 35 0.84 25.32 -13.26
CA LYS A 35 0.29 25.84 -14.51
C LYS A 35 1.11 27.07 -14.89
N GLU A 36 2.09 26.91 -15.77
CA GLU A 36 2.59 28.06 -16.54
C GLU A 36 1.70 28.26 -17.76
N GLU A 37 1.06 29.43 -17.78
CA GLU A 37 0.46 30.05 -18.96
C GLU A 37 1.49 30.10 -20.10
N MET A 38 1.18 29.45 -21.21
CA MET A 38 1.76 29.80 -22.50
C MET A 38 0.64 30.12 -23.48
N SER A 39 0.66 31.39 -23.88
CA SER A 39 -0.21 32.05 -24.82
C SER A 39 -0.10 31.46 -26.22
N GLU A 40 -1.27 31.37 -26.86
CA GLU A 40 -1.53 31.20 -28.29
C GLU A 40 -0.67 32.11 -29.20
N PRO A 41 -0.43 31.76 -30.49
CA PRO A 41 -1.52 31.85 -31.49
C PRO A 41 -1.55 30.82 -32.63
N THR A 42 -2.78 30.41 -32.95
CA THR A 42 -3.42 30.38 -34.29
C THR A 42 -2.68 29.77 -35.49
N GLN A 43 -3.10 28.56 -35.87
CA GLN A 43 -3.23 28.12 -37.27
C GLN A 43 -4.42 27.13 -37.33
N GLN A 44 -5.62 27.63 -37.59
CA GLN A 44 -6.21 27.76 -38.92
C GLN A 44 -6.34 26.42 -39.69
N GLN A 45 -7.40 25.69 -39.33
CA GLN A 45 -8.55 25.51 -40.22
C GLN A 45 -8.30 24.81 -41.57
N GLN A 46 -7.82 23.54 -41.60
CA GLN A 46 -7.93 22.68 -42.79
C GLN A 46 -8.04 21.16 -42.50
N PHE A 47 -8.87 20.69 -41.56
CA PHE A 47 -9.18 19.23 -41.48
C PHE A 47 -10.63 18.88 -41.09
N SER A 48 -11.55 19.83 -41.12
CA SER A 48 -12.98 19.55 -40.94
C SER A 48 -13.63 19.24 -42.29
N ASN A 49 -13.60 17.97 -42.74
CA ASN A 49 -14.67 17.38 -43.56
C ASN A 49 -14.52 15.88 -43.92
N GLN A 50 -13.47 15.16 -43.51
CA GLN A 50 -13.34 13.72 -43.85
C GLN A 50 -13.68 12.72 -42.71
N SER A 51 -14.05 13.19 -41.51
CA SER A 51 -14.36 12.30 -40.38
C SER A 51 -15.83 12.38 -39.95
N ARG A 52 -16.76 12.16 -40.89
CA ARG A 52 -18.21 12.12 -40.58
C ARG A 52 -18.94 10.84 -41.01
N GLN A 53 -18.25 9.80 -41.49
CA GLN A 53 -18.90 8.55 -41.91
C GLN A 53 -18.45 7.28 -41.19
N SER A 54 -17.65 7.37 -40.13
CA SER A 54 -17.30 6.19 -39.32
C SER A 54 -17.30 6.50 -37.83
N ARG A 55 -18.50 6.77 -37.30
CA ARG A 55 -18.80 6.64 -35.88
C ARG A 55 -20.07 5.81 -35.75
N GLN A 56 -19.92 4.50 -35.97
CA GLN A 56 -20.81 3.56 -35.31
C GLN A 56 -20.54 3.73 -33.83
N SER A 57 -21.48 4.38 -33.16
CA SER A 57 -21.50 4.62 -31.73
C SER A 57 -21.25 3.29 -31.02
N ARG A 58 -20.04 3.10 -30.47
CA ARG A 58 -19.83 2.06 -29.47
C ARG A 58 -20.75 2.42 -28.30
N PRO A 59 -21.69 1.54 -27.92
CA PRO A 59 -22.49 1.75 -26.73
C PRO A 59 -21.52 1.89 -25.55
N GLY A 60 -21.68 2.95 -24.75
CA GLY A 60 -20.89 3.11 -23.53
C GLY A 60 -21.08 1.91 -22.59
N PRO A 61 -20.21 1.71 -21.59
CA PRO A 61 -20.29 0.57 -20.65
C PRO A 61 -21.58 0.52 -19.79
N TRP A 62 -22.45 1.51 -19.95
CA TRP A 62 -23.79 1.63 -19.35
C TRP A 62 -24.91 1.32 -20.34
N ALA A 63 -24.60 0.83 -21.53
CA ALA A 63 -25.58 0.32 -22.47
C ALA A 63 -26.17 -0.98 -21.92
N SER A 64 -27.19 -0.78 -21.09
CA SER A 64 -28.31 -1.66 -20.77
C SER A 64 -28.08 -3.11 -21.18
N GLU A 65 -27.92 -3.97 -20.16
CA GLU A 65 -28.21 -5.39 -20.23
C GLU A 65 -29.33 -5.62 -21.25
N SER A 66 -29.00 -6.39 -22.27
CA SER A 66 -29.93 -6.78 -23.32
C SER A 66 -31.19 -7.33 -22.66
N LEU A 67 -32.28 -6.55 -22.73
CA LEU A 67 -33.56 -6.91 -22.15
C LEU A 67 -33.94 -8.32 -22.62
N SER A 68 -34.36 -9.15 -21.66
CA SER A 68 -34.85 -10.48 -21.96
C SER A 68 -35.98 -10.40 -22.99
N SER A 69 -36.14 -11.45 -23.78
CA SER A 69 -37.22 -11.52 -24.78
C SER A 69 -38.60 -11.35 -24.14
N GLU A 70 -38.78 -11.82 -22.91
CA GLU A 70 -40.02 -11.71 -22.14
C GLU A 70 -40.32 -10.26 -21.73
N GLU A 71 -39.31 -9.52 -21.25
CA GLU A 71 -39.46 -8.10 -20.87
C GLU A 71 -39.79 -7.22 -22.08
N ARG A 72 -39.27 -7.58 -23.26
CA ARG A 72 -39.58 -6.90 -24.53
C ARG A 72 -41.04 -7.06 -24.94
N VAL A 73 -41.60 -8.26 -24.80
CA VAL A 73 -43.03 -8.50 -25.11
C VAL A 73 -43.91 -7.78 -24.09
N ARG A 74 -43.57 -7.87 -22.79
CA ARG A 74 -44.29 -7.15 -21.73
C ARG A 74 -44.36 -5.65 -21.99
N ARG A 75 -43.26 -5.02 -22.43
CA ARG A 75 -43.22 -3.59 -22.76
C ARG A 75 -43.97 -3.22 -24.05
N ALA A 76 -44.14 -4.15 -24.97
CA ALA A 76 -44.88 -3.90 -26.21
C ALA A 76 -46.40 -3.78 -25.96
N ASP A 77 -46.91 -4.48 -24.96
CA ASP A 77 -48.35 -4.51 -24.62
C ASP A 77 -48.78 -3.42 -23.62
N LEU A 78 -47.86 -2.57 -23.14
CA LEU A 78 -48.18 -1.50 -22.19
C LEU A 78 -48.95 -0.34 -22.87
N PHE A 79 -50.05 0.06 -22.22
CA PHE A 79 -50.79 1.27 -22.57
C PHE A 79 -49.88 2.50 -22.49
N ASN A 80 -50.21 3.53 -23.28
CA ASN A 80 -49.38 4.74 -23.38
C ASN A 80 -49.18 5.44 -22.02
N GLU A 81 -50.18 5.38 -21.14
CA GLU A 81 -50.11 5.94 -19.78
C GLU A 81 -49.09 5.23 -18.90
N ASP A 82 -49.03 3.89 -18.97
CA ASP A 82 -48.04 3.08 -18.23
C ASP A 82 -46.62 3.32 -18.74
N ARG A 83 -46.45 3.52 -20.06
CA ARG A 83 -45.14 3.90 -20.61
C ARG A 83 -44.69 5.28 -20.12
N GLN A 84 -45.61 6.23 -19.96
CA GLN A 84 -45.29 7.56 -19.43
C GLN A 84 -45.04 7.54 -17.91
N SER A 85 -45.70 6.67 -17.15
CA SER A 85 -45.41 6.51 -15.72
C SER A 85 -44.05 5.84 -15.50
N GLU A 86 -43.71 4.80 -16.28
CA GLU A 86 -42.39 4.14 -16.24
C GLU A 86 -41.27 5.12 -16.62
N ALA A 87 -41.47 5.94 -17.66
CA ALA A 87 -40.49 6.96 -18.06
C ALA A 87 -40.26 8.02 -16.97
N ARG A 88 -41.31 8.45 -16.26
CA ARG A 88 -41.18 9.39 -15.13
C ARG A 88 -40.45 8.75 -13.95
N ALA A 89 -40.82 7.54 -13.57
CA ALA A 89 -40.14 6.80 -12.50
C ALA A 89 -38.66 6.57 -12.82
N ALA A 90 -38.32 6.26 -14.07
CA ALA A 90 -36.92 6.15 -14.50
C ALA A 90 -36.18 7.49 -14.43
N GLY A 91 -36.83 8.61 -14.76
CA GLY A 91 -36.28 9.95 -14.60
C GLY A 91 -36.00 10.32 -13.14
N GLU A 92 -36.96 10.07 -12.25
CA GLU A 92 -36.83 10.30 -10.81
C GLU A 92 -35.72 9.42 -10.19
N ALA A 93 -35.64 8.15 -10.60
CA ALA A 93 -34.58 7.24 -10.15
C ALA A 93 -33.18 7.71 -10.62
N TYR A 94 -33.08 8.24 -11.83
CA TYR A 94 -31.83 8.81 -12.35
C TYR A 94 -31.42 10.06 -11.56
N GLU A 95 -32.35 10.98 -11.30
CA GLU A 95 -32.09 12.19 -10.52
C GLU A 95 -31.69 11.85 -9.07
N GLN A 96 -32.36 10.87 -8.45
CA GLN A 96 -32.00 10.36 -7.13
C GLN A 96 -30.61 9.74 -7.10
N ALA A 97 -30.25 8.94 -8.11
CA ALA A 97 -28.92 8.36 -8.24
C ALA A 97 -27.85 9.44 -8.41
N GLN A 98 -28.14 10.51 -9.17
CA GLN A 98 -27.24 11.64 -9.33
C GLN A 98 -27.05 12.40 -8.01
N ALA A 99 -28.12 12.64 -7.25
CA ALA A 99 -28.05 13.26 -5.94
C ALA A 99 -27.22 12.42 -4.95
N GLN A 100 -27.39 11.09 -4.94
CA GLN A 100 -26.58 10.18 -4.13
C GLN A 100 -25.10 10.20 -4.52
N ALA A 101 -24.80 10.24 -5.81
CA ALA A 101 -23.42 10.33 -6.30
C ALA A 101 -22.75 11.65 -5.87
N SER A 102 -23.47 12.78 -5.97
CA SER A 102 -22.99 14.07 -5.48
C SER A 102 -22.74 14.06 -3.97
N ALA A 103 -23.68 13.53 -3.17
CA ALA A 103 -23.51 13.41 -1.72
C ALA A 103 -22.32 12.51 -1.34
N ALA A 104 -22.09 11.42 -2.07
CA ALA A 104 -20.93 10.56 -1.85
C ALA A 104 -19.60 11.27 -2.15
N TYR A 105 -19.59 12.15 -3.17
CA TYR A 105 -18.42 12.96 -3.50
C TYR A 105 -18.11 14.00 -2.41
N GLU A 106 -19.14 14.65 -1.84
CA GLU A 106 -18.97 15.58 -0.72
C GLU A 106 -18.39 14.90 0.53
N VAL A 107 -18.86 13.69 0.85
CA VAL A 107 -18.29 12.89 1.97
C VAL A 107 -16.82 12.54 1.72
N TYR A 108 -16.46 12.21 0.48
CA TYR A 108 -15.07 11.94 0.10
C TYR A 108 -14.18 13.17 0.27
N ASP A 109 -14.63 14.33 -0.19
CA ASP A 109 -13.89 15.59 -0.07
C ASP A 109 -13.71 15.99 1.40
N GLN A 110 -14.75 15.80 2.23
CA GLN A 110 -14.65 16.02 3.67
C GLN A 110 -13.60 15.09 4.30
N ALA A 111 -13.63 13.79 4.01
CA ALA A 111 -12.65 12.84 4.54
C ALA A 111 -11.20 13.16 4.13
N GLN A 112 -10.99 13.67 2.91
CA GLN A 112 -9.69 14.16 2.44
C GLN A 112 -9.23 15.39 3.23
N SER A 113 -10.14 16.33 3.51
CA SER A 113 -9.83 17.53 4.30
C SER A 113 -9.43 17.18 5.75
N GLU A 114 -10.15 16.24 6.38
CA GLU A 114 -9.85 15.75 7.74
C GLU A 114 -8.50 15.04 7.78
N THR A 115 -8.20 14.22 6.76
CA THR A 115 -6.90 13.55 6.62
C THR A 115 -5.75 14.55 6.50
N ARG A 116 -5.94 15.63 5.73
CA ARG A 116 -4.95 16.72 5.61
C ARG A 116 -4.77 17.46 6.95
N ALA A 117 -5.86 17.78 7.64
CA ALA A 117 -5.80 18.43 8.95
C ALA A 117 -5.07 17.56 9.99
N ALA A 118 -5.34 16.25 10.03
CA ALA A 118 -4.66 15.31 10.91
C ALA A 118 -3.14 15.24 10.62
N TYR A 119 -2.74 15.29 9.35
CA TYR A 119 -1.34 15.33 8.96
C TYR A 119 -0.63 16.62 9.41
N GLU A 120 -1.30 17.77 9.30
CA GLU A 120 -0.76 19.05 9.78
C GLU A 120 -0.61 19.08 11.30
N ALA A 121 -1.62 18.60 12.04
CA ALA A 121 -1.54 18.42 13.50
C ALA A 121 -0.38 17.51 13.91
N TYR A 122 -0.17 16.39 13.21
CA TYR A 122 0.97 15.50 13.45
C TYR A 122 2.31 16.21 13.24
N LYS A 123 2.43 16.99 12.18
CA LYS A 123 3.65 17.76 11.87
C LYS A 123 3.92 18.82 12.94
N GLN A 124 2.88 19.50 13.42
CA GLN A 124 2.99 20.46 14.50
C GLN A 124 3.46 19.80 15.80
N ALA A 125 2.81 18.70 16.22
CA ALA A 125 3.21 17.95 17.41
C ALA A 125 4.66 17.46 17.35
N GLN A 126 5.14 17.04 16.16
CA GLN A 126 6.54 16.68 15.97
C GLN A 126 7.49 17.86 16.16
N SER A 127 7.08 19.07 15.75
CA SER A 127 7.90 20.27 15.92
C SER A 127 7.97 20.70 17.39
N GLU A 128 6.85 20.64 18.11
CA GLU A 128 6.77 20.92 19.54
C GLU A 128 7.62 19.93 20.36
N ALA A 129 7.56 18.64 20.01
CA ALA A 129 8.39 17.62 20.65
C ALA A 129 9.90 17.89 20.47
N ARG A 130 10.33 18.39 19.30
CA ARG A 130 11.74 18.78 19.07
C ARG A 130 12.12 20.01 19.88
N THR A 131 11.24 21.00 19.99
CA THR A 131 11.46 22.19 20.81
C THR A 131 11.57 21.81 22.29
N ALA A 132 10.69 20.94 22.79
CA ALA A 132 10.71 20.45 24.16
C ALA A 132 12.00 19.68 24.46
N LEU A 133 12.45 18.81 23.55
CA LEU A 133 13.72 18.09 23.68
C LEU A 133 14.93 19.06 23.72
N GLY A 134 14.89 20.12 22.91
CA GLY A 134 15.91 21.17 22.94
C GLY A 134 15.97 21.91 24.28
N ALA A 135 14.80 22.31 24.81
CA ALA A 135 14.70 22.97 26.11
C ALA A 135 15.18 22.07 27.25
N PHE A 136 14.84 20.77 27.22
CA PHE A 136 15.33 19.80 28.18
C PHE A 136 16.86 19.69 28.17
N ASN A 137 17.48 19.56 27.00
CA ASN A 137 18.93 19.50 26.88
C ASN A 137 19.62 20.79 27.36
N GLN A 138 19.01 21.95 27.11
CA GLN A 138 19.52 23.23 27.61
C GLN A 138 19.47 23.30 29.13
N ALA A 139 18.33 22.94 29.74
CA ALA A 139 18.19 22.90 31.20
C ALA A 139 19.19 21.94 31.85
N GLN A 140 19.48 20.79 31.20
CA GLN A 140 20.49 19.85 31.67
C GLN A 140 21.89 20.47 31.65
N LEU A 141 22.25 21.21 30.59
CA LEU A 141 23.53 21.92 30.51
C LEU A 141 23.65 23.03 31.58
N ASP A 142 22.58 23.80 31.78
CA ASP A 142 22.56 24.87 32.77
C ASP A 142 22.75 24.30 34.19
N PHE A 143 22.08 23.17 34.50
CA PHE A 143 22.28 22.45 35.76
C PHE A 143 23.72 21.94 35.96
N TYR A 144 24.35 21.39 34.91
CA TYR A 144 25.75 20.97 34.97
C TYR A 144 26.70 22.14 35.17
N ASN A 145 26.47 23.29 34.52
CA ASN A 145 27.30 24.47 34.71
C ASN A 145 27.15 25.05 36.12
N GLU A 146 25.93 25.11 36.66
CA GLU A 146 25.68 25.69 37.99
C GLU A 146 26.29 24.84 39.12
N THR A 147 26.28 23.51 38.98
CA THR A 147 26.89 22.58 39.96
C THR A 147 28.42 22.59 39.93
N TRP A 148 29.05 22.82 38.78
CA TRP A 148 30.52 22.85 38.68
C TRP A 148 31.16 24.18 39.14
N TYR A 149 30.44 25.29 39.14
CA TYR A 149 30.99 26.61 39.50
C TYR A 149 30.83 26.99 40.99
N GLN A 150 30.14 26.19 41.81
CA GLN A 150 30.00 26.46 43.26
C GLN A 150 31.15 25.95 44.13
N GLU A 151 32.07 25.12 43.62
CA GLU A 151 33.12 24.51 44.44
C GLU A 151 34.50 25.21 44.38
N ALA A 152 34.57 26.42 43.81
CA ALA A 152 35.84 27.14 43.70
C ALA A 152 35.73 28.63 44.07
N SER A 153 36.06 28.97 45.32
CA SER A 153 36.74 30.22 45.70
C SER A 153 37.24 30.18 47.15
N PRO A 154 38.32 30.89 47.51
CA PRO A 154 39.59 30.98 46.82
C PRO A 154 40.77 30.79 47.79
N ALA A 155 41.89 30.24 47.33
CA ALA A 155 43.16 30.46 48.00
C ALA A 155 44.32 30.53 47.00
N SER A 156 45.00 31.67 47.10
CA SER A 156 46.45 31.79 46.92
C SER A 156 47.01 31.96 45.50
N SER A 157 47.54 33.19 45.35
CA SER A 157 48.85 33.52 44.77
C SER A 157 49.09 33.21 43.28
N GLY A 158 48.88 34.25 42.49
CA GLY A 158 49.95 34.87 41.70
C GLY A 158 50.75 33.96 40.77
N ASN A 159 50.45 34.05 39.47
CA ASN A 159 51.48 33.93 38.46
C ASN A 159 51.15 34.82 37.25
N PRO A 160 52.07 35.70 36.79
CA PRO A 160 51.84 36.63 35.70
C PRO A 160 52.30 36.02 34.37
N GLU A 161 51.42 35.32 33.67
CA GLU A 161 51.54 35.09 32.22
C GLU A 161 50.39 35.81 31.50
N PHE A 162 50.45 37.14 31.63
CA PHE A 162 49.51 38.11 31.08
C PHE A 162 49.76 38.44 29.59
N PHE A 163 50.72 37.80 28.92
CA PHE A 163 51.02 38.08 27.51
C PHE A 163 51.62 36.84 26.83
N GLN A 164 50.78 36.00 26.23
CA GLN A 164 51.19 35.21 25.07
C GLN A 164 49.97 34.66 24.33
N GLY A 165 49.76 35.13 23.10
CA GLY A 165 48.79 34.58 22.16
C GLY A 165 47.50 35.39 22.02
N SER A 166 47.60 36.68 21.66
CA SER A 166 46.49 37.42 21.05
C SER A 166 46.01 36.68 19.80
N THR A 167 45.06 35.78 19.97
CA THR A 167 44.24 35.28 18.86
C THR A 167 43.45 36.48 18.37
N GLN A 168 43.87 37.04 17.23
CA GLN A 168 43.23 38.21 16.62
C GLN A 168 41.72 37.96 16.54
N SER A 169 40.94 38.73 17.30
CA SER A 169 39.49 38.66 17.26
C SER A 169 39.02 39.07 15.87
N LYS A 170 38.49 38.09 15.12
CA LYS A 170 37.94 38.30 13.77
C LYS A 170 36.96 39.46 13.80
N SER A 171 37.05 40.38 12.85
CA SER A 171 36.16 41.54 12.80
C SER A 171 34.70 41.09 12.61
N ALA A 172 33.73 41.87 13.10
CA ALA A 172 32.30 41.58 12.94
C ALA A 172 31.90 41.32 11.47
N LYS A 173 32.60 41.95 10.52
CA LYS A 173 32.40 41.76 9.09
C LYS A 173 32.86 40.37 8.61
N GLN A 174 33.99 39.87 9.13
CA GLN A 174 34.48 38.51 8.83
C GLN A 174 33.54 37.45 9.41
N LYS A 175 33.06 37.62 10.65
CA LYS A 175 32.13 36.66 11.28
C LYS A 175 30.81 36.54 10.49
N LYS A 176 30.26 37.66 10.02
CA LYS A 176 29.04 37.66 9.18
C LYS A 176 29.26 37.00 7.81
N GLN A 177 30.44 37.15 7.22
CA GLN A 177 30.78 36.51 5.95
C GLN A 177 30.94 34.98 6.11
N GLU A 178 31.59 34.54 7.19
CA GLU A 178 31.76 33.13 7.53
C GLU A 178 30.41 32.45 7.80
N GLU A 179 29.53 33.10 8.56
CA GLU A 179 28.17 32.59 8.81
C GLU A 179 27.34 32.48 7.51
N LYS A 180 27.43 33.48 6.63
CA LYS A 180 26.75 33.42 5.32
C LYS A 180 27.28 32.27 4.46
N ALA A 181 28.59 32.03 4.49
CA ALA A 181 29.21 30.90 3.79
C ALA A 181 28.74 29.55 4.37
N GLN A 182 28.67 29.42 5.70
CA GLN A 182 28.15 28.21 6.36
C GLN A 182 26.69 27.94 6.01
N ARG A 183 25.82 28.96 6.04
CA ARG A 183 24.40 28.82 5.65
C ARG A 183 24.25 28.40 4.18
N ALA A 184 25.08 28.94 3.28
CA ALA A 184 25.07 28.55 1.88
C ALA A 184 25.54 27.09 1.68
N ALA A 185 26.59 26.67 2.39
CA ALA A 185 27.07 25.29 2.36
C ALA A 185 26.03 24.30 2.92
N ASP A 186 25.36 24.64 4.03
CA ASP A 186 24.30 23.80 4.58
C ASP A 186 23.09 23.71 3.64
N LYS A 187 22.69 24.83 3.00
CA LYS A 187 21.63 24.82 1.98
C LYS A 187 21.98 23.89 0.81
N LYS A 188 23.23 23.95 0.32
CA LYS A 188 23.72 23.06 -0.75
C LYS A 188 23.69 21.59 -0.32
N ARG A 189 24.17 21.29 0.89
CA ARG A 189 24.15 19.93 1.46
C ARG A 189 22.72 19.38 1.57
N ARG A 190 21.76 20.19 2.04
CA ARG A 190 20.34 19.78 2.11
C ARG A 190 19.71 19.55 0.74
N GLN A 191 20.12 20.30 -0.28
CA GLN A 191 19.63 20.12 -1.64
C GLN A 191 20.21 18.85 -2.28
N GLU A 192 21.49 18.55 -2.01
CA GLU A 192 22.13 17.32 -2.46
C GLU A 192 21.54 16.08 -1.78
N ALA A 193 21.30 16.14 -0.46
CA ALA A 193 20.61 15.06 0.25
C ALA A 193 19.19 14.80 -0.29
N ARG A 194 18.44 15.84 -0.67
CA ARG A 194 17.13 15.69 -1.31
C ARG A 194 17.23 15.01 -2.68
N ARG A 195 18.16 15.45 -3.52
CA ARG A 195 18.39 14.83 -4.85
C ARG A 195 18.81 13.37 -4.73
N ALA A 196 19.67 13.03 -3.75
CA ALA A 196 20.08 11.65 -3.51
C ALA A 196 18.89 10.78 -3.07
N ALA A 197 18.06 11.26 -2.13
CA ALA A 197 16.87 10.54 -1.68
C ALA A 197 15.83 10.34 -2.81
N GLU A 198 15.63 11.34 -3.67
CA GLU A 198 14.77 11.22 -4.85
C GLU A 198 15.33 10.21 -5.86
N GLU A 199 16.65 10.17 -6.05
CA GLU A 199 17.30 9.20 -6.93
C GLU A 199 17.16 7.76 -6.39
N GLU A 200 17.32 7.56 -5.08
CA GLU A 200 17.09 6.26 -4.42
C GLU A 200 15.62 5.83 -4.54
N ALA A 201 14.67 6.72 -4.24
CA ALA A 201 13.25 6.43 -4.42
C ALA A 201 12.91 6.08 -5.87
N ARG A 202 13.55 6.73 -6.85
CA ARG A 202 13.40 6.39 -8.27
C ARG A 202 14.00 5.02 -8.60
N LYS A 203 15.13 4.64 -8.01
CA LYS A 203 15.74 3.32 -8.19
C LYS A 203 14.86 2.23 -7.60
N GLU A 204 14.31 2.44 -6.40
CA GLU A 204 13.35 1.53 -5.78
C GLU A 204 12.08 1.39 -6.61
N LYS A 205 11.50 2.50 -7.08
CA LYS A 205 10.33 2.47 -7.96
C LYS A 205 10.59 1.64 -9.22
N LYS A 206 11.72 1.88 -9.90
CA LYS A 206 12.12 1.08 -11.07
C LYS A 206 12.35 -0.39 -10.72
N HIS A 207 12.88 -0.69 -9.54
CA HIS A 207 13.06 -2.06 -9.07
C HIS A 207 11.71 -2.77 -8.91
N PHE A 208 10.71 -2.11 -8.32
CA PHE A 208 9.36 -2.67 -8.20
C PHE A 208 8.63 -2.77 -9.54
N GLU A 209 8.76 -1.78 -10.43
CA GLU A 209 8.18 -1.83 -11.78
C GLU A 209 8.74 -2.99 -12.62
N ASN A 210 10.04 -3.31 -12.43
CA ASN A 210 10.69 -4.43 -13.11
C ASN A 210 10.50 -5.77 -12.39
N MET A 211 9.92 -5.78 -11.18
CA MET A 211 9.72 -6.99 -10.41
C MET A 211 8.52 -7.76 -10.95
N THR A 212 8.71 -9.04 -11.24
CA THR A 212 7.58 -9.89 -11.65
C THR A 212 6.63 -10.08 -10.46
N PRO A 213 5.32 -10.24 -10.69
CA PRO A 213 4.36 -10.51 -9.61
C PRO A 213 4.77 -11.71 -8.74
N TRP A 214 5.39 -12.73 -9.34
CA TRP A 214 5.92 -13.90 -8.65
C TRP A 214 7.14 -13.58 -7.77
N ALA A 215 8.06 -12.73 -8.24
CA ALA A 215 9.21 -12.30 -7.44
C ALA A 215 8.75 -11.46 -6.24
N TYR A 216 7.72 -10.63 -6.42
CA TYR A 216 7.09 -9.89 -5.33
C TYR A 216 6.45 -10.84 -4.32
N ALA A 217 5.62 -11.80 -4.77
CA ALA A 217 5.01 -12.78 -3.88
C ALA A 217 6.05 -13.61 -3.10
N LYS A 218 7.19 -13.93 -3.73
CA LYS A 218 8.29 -14.66 -3.08
C LYS A 218 8.90 -13.91 -1.89
N GLN A 219 8.90 -12.58 -1.88
CA GLN A 219 9.39 -11.80 -0.73
C GLN A 219 8.55 -12.01 0.53
N TRP A 220 7.28 -12.41 0.36
CA TRP A 220 6.33 -12.62 1.45
C TRP A 220 6.17 -14.09 1.84
N SER A 221 6.95 -15.02 1.27
CA SER A 221 6.72 -16.46 1.41
C SER A 221 6.75 -16.96 2.86
N GLU A 222 7.66 -16.43 3.69
CA GLU A 222 7.75 -16.81 5.12
C GLU A 222 6.54 -16.31 5.91
N SER A 223 6.11 -15.08 5.66
CA SER A 223 4.94 -14.48 6.30
C SER A 223 3.64 -15.17 5.84
N ASP A 224 3.53 -15.45 4.55
CA ASP A 224 2.40 -16.17 3.96
C ASP A 224 2.33 -17.62 4.48
N ARG A 225 3.47 -18.32 4.60
CA ARG A 225 3.53 -19.65 5.22
C ARG A 225 3.09 -19.60 6.68
N ALA A 226 3.51 -18.59 7.44
CA ALA A 226 3.10 -18.44 8.84
C ALA A 226 1.59 -18.15 8.98
N ALA A 227 1.03 -17.33 8.09
CA ALA A 227 -0.38 -16.94 8.16
C ALA A 227 -1.34 -18.01 7.63
N TYR A 228 -0.98 -18.67 6.53
CA TYR A 228 -1.87 -19.55 5.76
C TYR A 228 -1.40 -21.00 5.67
N GLY A 229 -0.25 -21.35 6.26
CA GLY A 229 0.36 -22.68 6.16
C GLY A 229 -0.56 -23.82 6.59
N ASN A 230 -1.27 -23.68 7.70
CA ASN A 230 -2.20 -24.72 8.18
C ASN A 230 -3.34 -24.95 7.18
N ALA A 231 -3.89 -23.88 6.61
CA ALA A 231 -4.98 -23.99 5.61
C ALA A 231 -4.48 -24.64 4.32
N PHE A 232 -3.24 -24.35 3.90
CA PHE A 232 -2.60 -25.02 2.78
C PHE A 232 -2.38 -26.51 3.07
N ASP A 233 -1.87 -26.85 4.25
CA ASP A 233 -1.56 -28.23 4.62
C ASP A 233 -2.84 -29.08 4.63
N ASP A 234 -3.93 -28.58 5.23
CA ASP A 234 -5.26 -29.21 5.22
C ASP A 234 -5.82 -29.39 3.79
N PHE A 235 -5.73 -28.34 2.96
CA PHE A 235 -6.14 -28.40 1.56
C PHE A 235 -5.30 -29.41 0.76
N SER A 236 -3.98 -29.42 0.94
CA SER A 236 -3.06 -30.27 0.20
C SER A 236 -3.24 -31.74 0.55
N ALA A 237 -3.49 -32.05 1.83
CA ALA A 237 -3.76 -33.39 2.33
C ALA A 237 -5.10 -33.90 1.79
N SER A 238 -6.17 -33.10 1.91
CA SER A 238 -7.49 -33.46 1.38
C SER A 238 -7.48 -33.60 -0.15
N ALA A 239 -6.79 -32.71 -0.88
CA ALA A 239 -6.61 -32.81 -2.33
C ALA A 239 -5.86 -34.07 -2.75
N THR A 240 -4.82 -34.46 -2.01
CA THR A 240 -4.06 -35.67 -2.31
C THR A 240 -4.88 -36.93 -2.04
N ALA A 241 -5.63 -36.96 -0.94
CA ALA A 241 -6.54 -38.06 -0.63
C ALA A 241 -7.65 -38.19 -1.68
N PHE A 242 -8.29 -37.08 -2.05
CA PHE A 242 -9.35 -37.02 -3.06
C PHE A 242 -8.86 -37.44 -4.46
N ILE A 243 -7.69 -36.99 -4.89
CA ILE A 243 -7.14 -37.37 -6.21
C ILE A 243 -6.81 -38.86 -6.26
N LYS A 244 -6.41 -39.45 -5.13
CA LYS A 244 -6.15 -40.89 -5.03
C LYS A 244 -7.46 -41.69 -5.01
N ASP A 245 -8.47 -41.17 -4.32
CA ASP A 245 -9.78 -41.79 -4.13
C ASP A 245 -10.89 -40.77 -4.34
N ASN A 246 -11.52 -40.83 -5.51
CA ASN A 246 -12.57 -39.89 -5.93
C ASN A 246 -13.87 -40.05 -5.12
N THR A 247 -13.96 -41.00 -4.19
CA THR A 247 -15.12 -41.16 -3.29
C THR A 247 -15.03 -40.28 -2.06
N GLN A 248 -13.85 -39.72 -1.76
CA GLN A 248 -13.65 -38.80 -0.65
C GLN A 248 -14.36 -37.46 -0.89
N GLU A 249 -14.56 -36.69 0.17
CA GLU A 249 -15.07 -35.33 0.03
C GLU A 249 -14.13 -34.46 -0.81
N PHE A 250 -14.71 -33.59 -1.63
CA PHE A 250 -13.94 -32.60 -2.39
C PHE A 250 -13.18 -31.67 -1.43
N PRO A 251 -11.92 -31.30 -1.72
CA PRO A 251 -11.10 -30.51 -0.82
C PRO A 251 -11.76 -29.20 -0.42
N ARG A 252 -11.81 -28.94 0.89
CA ARG A 252 -12.42 -27.73 1.43
C ARG A 252 -11.35 -26.65 1.54
N LEU A 253 -11.69 -25.46 1.04
CA LEU A 253 -10.85 -24.27 1.14
C LEU A 253 -11.38 -23.37 2.26
N LYS A 254 -10.47 -22.77 3.02
CA LYS A 254 -10.82 -21.88 4.13
C LYS A 254 -11.37 -20.56 3.59
N LYS A 255 -12.48 -20.09 4.15
CA LYS A 255 -13.07 -18.78 3.82
C LYS A 255 -12.41 -17.70 4.66
N TYR A 256 -12.00 -16.62 4.01
CA TYR A 256 -11.35 -15.47 4.66
C TYR A 256 -12.22 -14.21 4.60
N GLY A 257 -13.34 -14.22 3.88
CA GLY A 257 -14.31 -13.13 3.88
C GLY A 257 -13.85 -11.90 3.10
N PHE A 258 -13.42 -12.11 1.86
CA PHE A 258 -12.76 -11.07 1.07
C PHE A 258 -13.72 -10.22 0.22
N ALA A 259 -13.56 -8.90 0.29
CA ALA A 259 -14.31 -7.91 -0.50
C ALA A 259 -13.35 -6.98 -1.26
N ARG A 260 -12.66 -7.50 -2.28
CA ARG A 260 -11.90 -6.70 -3.24
C ARG A 260 -12.72 -6.40 -4.49
N HIS A 261 -12.44 -5.29 -5.15
CA HIS A 261 -13.21 -4.77 -6.30
C HIS A 261 -13.23 -5.72 -7.52
N ASN A 262 -12.26 -6.62 -7.67
CA ASN A 262 -12.22 -7.61 -8.76
C ASN A 262 -12.48 -9.06 -8.29
N CYS A 263 -13.16 -9.22 -7.15
CA CYS A 263 -13.37 -10.52 -6.54
C CYS A 263 -14.36 -11.39 -7.36
N VAL A 264 -13.82 -12.34 -8.13
CA VAL A 264 -14.64 -13.41 -8.73
C VAL A 264 -14.84 -14.54 -7.73
N ARG A 265 -16.10 -14.79 -7.39
CA ARG A 265 -16.58 -15.85 -6.51
C ARG A 265 -17.10 -17.02 -7.35
N GLY A 266 -16.64 -18.21 -7.04
CA GLY A 266 -17.25 -19.45 -7.51
C GLY A 266 -18.56 -19.71 -6.77
N GLU A 267 -19.62 -19.99 -7.51
CA GLU A 267 -20.95 -20.25 -6.97
C GLU A 267 -21.02 -21.63 -6.30
N ILE A 268 -20.28 -22.61 -6.82
CA ILE A 268 -20.38 -24.02 -6.41
C ILE A 268 -19.56 -24.28 -5.15
N LEU A 269 -18.32 -23.82 -5.11
CA LEU A 269 -17.42 -23.94 -3.96
C LEU A 269 -17.70 -22.82 -2.94
N GLY A 270 -18.37 -21.74 -3.34
CA GLY A 270 -18.73 -20.62 -2.47
C GLY A 270 -17.50 -19.89 -1.92
N ILE A 271 -16.41 -19.87 -2.70
CA ILE A 271 -15.13 -19.23 -2.41
C ILE A 271 -14.72 -18.35 -3.59
N CYS A 272 -13.87 -17.36 -3.35
CA CYS A 272 -13.31 -16.52 -4.40
C CYS A 272 -11.87 -16.87 -4.75
N HIS A 273 -11.40 -16.41 -5.91
CA HIS A 273 -10.02 -16.65 -6.34
C HIS A 273 -8.98 -16.10 -5.35
N HIS A 274 -9.27 -15.01 -4.62
CA HIS A 274 -8.39 -14.52 -3.55
C HIS A 274 -8.24 -15.52 -2.40
N GLU A 275 -9.32 -16.20 -2.00
CA GLU A 275 -9.25 -17.22 -0.93
C GLU A 275 -8.46 -18.45 -1.39
N VAL A 276 -8.57 -18.80 -2.67
CA VAL A 276 -7.73 -19.82 -3.30
C VAL A 276 -6.26 -19.37 -3.29
N GLU A 277 -5.99 -18.13 -3.70
CA GLU A 277 -4.65 -17.55 -3.72
C GLU A 277 -4.00 -17.56 -2.33
N LEU A 278 -4.69 -17.05 -1.30
CA LEU A 278 -4.18 -17.05 0.08
C LEU A 278 -3.89 -18.46 0.57
N THR A 279 -4.78 -19.41 0.28
CA THR A 279 -4.54 -20.81 0.65
C THR A 279 -3.28 -21.34 -0.04
N LEU A 280 -3.12 -21.11 -1.35
CA LEU A 280 -1.96 -21.60 -2.10
C LEU A 280 -0.65 -20.89 -1.73
N ARG A 281 -0.71 -19.61 -1.33
CA ARG A 281 0.42 -18.86 -0.75
C ARG A 281 0.94 -19.50 0.54
N GLY A 282 0.05 -20.13 1.32
CA GLY A 282 0.41 -20.93 2.48
C GLY A 282 1.37 -22.09 2.21
N SER A 283 1.64 -22.45 0.95
CA SER A 283 2.70 -23.40 0.60
C SER A 283 4.11 -22.94 1.00
N GLY A 284 4.35 -21.63 1.13
CA GLY A 284 5.69 -21.05 1.26
C GLY A 284 6.55 -21.13 -0.01
N ALA A 285 6.00 -21.69 -1.08
CA ALA A 285 6.64 -21.85 -2.39
C ALA A 285 5.69 -21.39 -3.51
N PHE A 286 5.15 -20.18 -3.36
CA PHE A 286 4.21 -19.59 -4.31
C PHE A 286 4.92 -19.08 -5.57
N ASP A 287 5.21 -19.99 -6.49
CA ASP A 287 5.82 -19.69 -7.78
C ASP A 287 4.92 -20.08 -8.96
N GLU A 288 5.24 -19.53 -10.13
CA GLU A 288 4.47 -19.76 -11.36
C GLU A 288 4.40 -21.26 -11.73
N LYS A 289 5.49 -21.99 -11.46
CA LYS A 289 5.61 -23.42 -11.77
C LYS A 289 4.67 -24.25 -10.89
N MET A 290 4.58 -23.94 -9.61
CA MET A 290 3.67 -24.56 -8.65
C MET A 290 2.23 -24.26 -9.03
N MET A 291 1.90 -23.01 -9.34
CA MET A 291 0.56 -22.62 -9.76
C MET A 291 0.12 -23.33 -11.04
N LYS A 292 0.99 -23.41 -12.06
CA LYS A 292 0.73 -24.18 -13.28
C LYS A 292 0.54 -25.67 -13.00
N LYS A 293 1.33 -26.24 -12.09
CA LYS A 293 1.18 -27.65 -11.67
C LYS A 293 -0.16 -27.87 -10.97
N GLU A 294 -0.53 -26.99 -10.05
CA GLU A 294 -1.80 -27.09 -9.33
C GLU A 294 -2.99 -26.94 -10.27
N ARG A 295 -2.98 -25.96 -11.16
CA ARG A 295 -3.97 -25.80 -12.24
C ARG A 295 -4.15 -27.09 -13.03
N LEU A 296 -3.06 -27.72 -13.48
CA LEU A 296 -3.13 -28.94 -14.29
C LEU A 296 -3.66 -30.16 -13.51
N ARG A 297 -3.56 -30.19 -12.17
CA ARG A 297 -4.20 -31.24 -11.36
C ARG A 297 -5.72 -31.19 -11.44
N TRP A 298 -6.27 -29.98 -11.56
CA TRP A 298 -7.71 -29.71 -11.60
C TRP A 298 -8.29 -29.59 -13.01
N HIS A 299 -7.51 -29.90 -14.05
CA HIS A 299 -7.93 -29.79 -15.44
C HIS A 299 -9.23 -30.58 -15.73
N PRO A 300 -10.23 -30.00 -16.41
CA PRO A 300 -11.55 -30.63 -16.63
C PRO A 300 -11.45 -32.00 -17.30
N ASP A 301 -10.52 -32.19 -18.23
CA ASP A 301 -10.30 -33.49 -18.92
C ASP A 301 -10.03 -34.67 -17.96
N ARG A 302 -9.47 -34.42 -16.78
CA ARG A 302 -9.23 -35.49 -15.77
C ARG A 302 -10.50 -35.92 -15.03
N TRP A 303 -11.56 -35.12 -15.16
CA TRP A 303 -12.79 -35.27 -14.39
C TRP A 303 -14.02 -35.46 -15.29
N THR A 304 -13.83 -35.64 -16.60
CA THR A 304 -14.91 -35.88 -17.58
C THR A 304 -15.80 -37.04 -17.17
N GLY A 305 -17.12 -36.80 -17.15
CA GLY A 305 -18.12 -37.83 -16.86
C GLY A 305 -18.37 -38.08 -15.37
N LYS A 306 -17.77 -37.29 -14.47
CA LYS A 306 -17.93 -37.43 -13.01
C LYS A 306 -19.00 -36.51 -12.39
N GLY A 307 -19.93 -35.99 -13.20
CA GLY A 307 -21.05 -35.16 -12.75
C GLY A 307 -20.60 -33.96 -11.91
N ASP A 308 -21.13 -33.83 -10.70
CA ASP A 308 -20.86 -32.72 -9.77
C ASP A 308 -19.37 -32.51 -9.47
N LEU A 309 -18.57 -33.58 -9.45
CA LEU A 309 -17.12 -33.46 -9.22
C LEU A 309 -16.42 -32.75 -10.38
N GLN A 310 -16.89 -32.96 -11.61
CA GLN A 310 -16.37 -32.27 -12.79
C GLN A 310 -16.63 -30.77 -12.67
N THR A 311 -17.82 -30.38 -12.24
CA THR A 311 -18.21 -28.97 -12.10
C THR A 311 -17.40 -28.28 -11.00
N LYS A 312 -17.20 -28.94 -9.84
CA LYS A 312 -16.34 -28.43 -8.75
C LYS A 312 -14.87 -28.29 -9.17
N ALA A 313 -14.32 -29.30 -9.85
CA ALA A 313 -12.94 -29.25 -10.34
C ALA A 313 -12.74 -28.16 -11.40
N ASN A 314 -13.72 -28.00 -12.31
CA ASN A 314 -13.71 -26.95 -13.34
C ASN A 314 -13.76 -25.55 -12.72
N GLU A 315 -14.59 -25.34 -11.69
CA GLU A 315 -14.63 -24.05 -10.99
C GLU A 315 -13.29 -23.74 -10.31
N LEU A 316 -12.70 -24.69 -9.58
CA LEU A 316 -11.38 -24.51 -8.97
C LEU A 316 -10.30 -24.23 -10.01
N PHE A 317 -10.34 -24.93 -11.16
CA PHE A 317 -9.44 -24.69 -12.28
C PHE A 317 -9.55 -23.25 -12.81
N GLN A 318 -10.76 -22.72 -12.99
CA GLN A 318 -10.99 -21.35 -13.46
C GLN A 318 -10.50 -20.30 -12.46
N LEU A 319 -10.73 -20.54 -11.15
CA LEU A 319 -10.22 -19.65 -10.11
C LEU A 319 -8.67 -19.62 -10.11
N ILE A 320 -8.00 -20.77 -10.26
CA ILE A 320 -6.54 -20.85 -10.34
C ILE A 320 -6.01 -20.21 -11.63
N GLN A 321 -6.68 -20.45 -12.76
CA GLN A 321 -6.35 -19.83 -14.05
C GLN A 321 -6.37 -18.30 -13.93
N ARG A 322 -7.41 -17.75 -13.29
CA ARG A 322 -7.53 -16.30 -13.07
C ARG A 322 -6.37 -15.72 -12.26
N ILE A 323 -5.87 -16.45 -11.26
CA ILE A 323 -4.69 -16.04 -10.48
C ILE A 323 -3.43 -16.03 -11.37
N ILE A 324 -3.25 -17.04 -12.22
CA ILE A 324 -2.09 -17.15 -13.11
C ILE A 324 -2.09 -16.07 -14.18
N ASP A 325 -3.25 -15.80 -14.78
CA ASP A 325 -3.39 -14.75 -15.79
C ASP A 325 -3.16 -13.36 -15.19
N GLY A 326 -3.20 -13.25 -13.86
CA GLY A 326 -2.82 -12.06 -13.13
C GLY A 326 -3.62 -10.86 -13.59
N ASP A 327 -4.95 -10.91 -13.39
CA ASP A 327 -5.93 -9.83 -13.59
C ASP A 327 -5.38 -8.66 -14.43
N VAL A 328 -5.16 -8.91 -15.73
CA VAL A 328 -4.46 -7.99 -16.68
C VAL A 328 -5.19 -6.64 -16.85
N ASN A 329 -6.37 -6.49 -16.24
CA ASN A 329 -7.23 -5.31 -16.30
C ASN A 329 -7.52 -4.69 -14.92
N ALA A 330 -6.75 -5.00 -13.87
CA ALA A 330 -6.89 -4.41 -12.54
C ALA A 330 -6.15 -3.06 -12.41
#